data_AF-A0A7P0Z447-F1
#
_entry.id   AF-A0A7P0Z447-F1
#
_cell.length_a   1.000
_cell.length_b   1.000
_cell.length_c   1.000
_cell.angle_alpha   90.00
_cell.angle_beta   90.00
_cell.angle_gamma   90.00
#
_symmetry.space_group_name_H-M   'P 1'
#
loop_
_entity.id
_entity.type
_entity.pdbx_description
1 polymer ?
#
loop_
_entity_poly.entity_id
_entity_poly.type
_entity_poly.pdbx_seq_one_letter_code
_entity_poly.pdbx_strand_id
1 'polypeptide(L)'
;MASFSIFRGTCLLAGSLPASAISPVHAAQETEIAVQAKQPDVEEILSKGQHLYKEKPATQPVKRKLEDLSSEWKAVNRLLQELRAKQPDLAPGLTTIGASPTQTVTLVTQPVVTKETAISKLEMPSSLMLEVPALADFNRAWTELTDWLSLLDQVIKSQRVMVGDLEDINEMIIKQKATMQDLEQRRPQLEELITAAQNLKNKTSNQEARTIITDRIERIQNQWDEVQEHLQNRRQQLNEMLKDSTQWLEAKEEAEQVLGQARAKLESWKEGPYTVDAIQKKITE
;
A
#
# COMPACT_ATOMS: atom_id res chain seq x y z
N MET A 1 5.81 1.19 7.96
CA MET A 1 4.59 1.80 8.52
C MET A 1 3.56 0.69 8.57
N ALA A 2 3.45 0.03 9.72
CA ALA A 2 2.59 -1.11 9.93
C ALA A 2 1.15 -0.63 10.18
N SER A 3 0.20 -1.17 9.41
CA SER A 3 -1.24 -1.02 9.68
C SER A 3 -1.58 -1.73 10.99
N PHE A 4 -1.87 -0.97 12.03
CA PHE A 4 -2.52 -1.48 13.23
C PHE A 4 -4.03 -1.43 13.02
N SER A 5 -4.60 -2.53 12.51
CA SER A 5 -6.03 -2.83 12.64
C SER A 5 -6.24 -3.57 13.95
N ILE A 6 -6.40 -2.84 15.05
CA ILE A 6 -6.89 -3.39 16.32
C ILE A 6 -7.84 -2.37 16.92
N PHE A 7 -9.14 -2.53 16.68
CA PHE A 7 -10.22 -2.41 17.68
C PHE A 7 -11.57 -2.66 16.99
N ARG A 8 -12.02 -3.93 16.99
CA ARG A 8 -13.44 -4.27 16.83
C ARG A 8 -13.86 -5.05 18.08
N GLY A 9 -14.27 -4.29 19.11
CA GLY A 9 -14.98 -4.81 20.26
C GLY A 9 -16.48 -4.62 20.03
N THR A 10 -17.14 -5.64 19.49
CA THR A 10 -18.60 -5.70 19.38
C THR A 10 -19.19 -6.23 20.69
N CYS A 11 -19.90 -5.37 21.42
CA CYS A 11 -20.92 -5.80 22.38
C CYS A 11 -22.29 -5.48 21.79
N LEU A 12 -23.04 -6.50 21.39
CA LEU A 12 -24.50 -6.49 21.40
C LEU A 12 -25.01 -7.94 21.43
N LEU A 13 -25.92 -8.18 22.37
CA LEU A 13 -26.55 -9.45 22.70
C LEU A 13 -27.58 -9.88 21.65
N ALA A 14 -27.65 -11.20 21.47
CA ALA A 14 -28.78 -12.01 21.02
C ALA A 14 -29.28 -11.87 19.55
N GLY A 15 -28.82 -12.81 18.72
CA GLY A 15 -29.40 -13.15 17.41
C GLY A 15 -28.58 -14.23 16.73
N SER A 16 -29.00 -15.48 16.88
CA SER A 16 -28.27 -16.70 16.49
C SER A 16 -28.01 -16.81 14.97
N LEU A 17 -26.73 -16.85 14.57
CA LEU A 17 -26.22 -17.45 13.33
C LEU A 17 -24.83 -18.07 13.63
N PRO A 18 -24.51 -19.30 13.19
CA PRO A 18 -23.26 -19.95 13.55
C PRO A 18 -22.10 -19.38 12.72
N ALA A 19 -21.18 -18.69 13.39
CA ALA A 19 -19.85 -18.40 12.85
C ALA A 19 -19.04 -19.70 12.84
N SER A 20 -18.62 -20.15 11.66
CA SER A 20 -17.55 -21.15 11.58
C SER A 20 -16.27 -20.50 12.10
N ALA A 21 -15.80 -20.96 13.25
CA ALA A 21 -14.55 -20.52 13.84
C ALA A 21 -13.39 -21.00 12.95
N ILE A 22 -12.71 -20.06 12.27
CA ILE A 22 -11.40 -20.34 11.68
C ILE A 22 -10.47 -20.69 12.83
N SER A 23 -9.99 -21.93 12.85
CA SER A 23 -9.12 -22.44 13.91
C SER A 23 -7.84 -21.59 13.99
N PRO A 24 -7.34 -21.24 15.19
CA PRO A 24 -6.09 -20.49 15.37
C PRO A 24 -4.88 -21.10 14.63
N VAL A 25 -4.92 -22.41 14.37
CA VAL A 25 -3.93 -23.16 13.59
C VAL A 25 -3.89 -22.70 12.12
N HIS A 26 -5.05 -22.47 11.52
CA HIS A 26 -5.15 -22.05 10.11
C HIS A 26 -4.60 -20.63 9.91
N ALA A 27 -4.93 -19.73 10.84
CA ALA A 27 -4.39 -18.36 10.83
C ALA A 27 -2.86 -18.34 11.00
N ALA A 28 -2.29 -19.19 11.86
CA ALA A 28 -0.85 -19.30 12.02
C ALA A 28 -0.17 -19.79 10.72
N GLN A 29 -0.76 -20.78 10.03
CA GLN A 29 -0.20 -21.33 8.80
C GLN A 29 -0.26 -20.35 7.62
N GLU A 30 -1.32 -19.53 7.52
CA GLU A 30 -1.40 -18.44 6.54
C GLU A 30 -0.30 -17.39 6.76
N THR A 31 -0.02 -17.02 8.01
CA THR A 31 1.05 -16.08 8.32
C THR A 31 2.44 -16.64 7.99
N GLU A 32 2.64 -17.94 8.18
CA GLU A 32 3.87 -18.64 7.80
C GLU A 32 4.10 -18.62 6.29
N ILE A 33 3.08 -18.95 5.50
CA ILE A 33 3.14 -18.92 4.03
C ILE A 33 3.44 -17.50 3.53
N ALA A 34 2.77 -16.49 4.08
CA ALA A 34 2.97 -15.09 3.69
C ALA A 34 4.38 -14.59 4.02
N VAL A 35 4.93 -14.96 5.19
CA VAL A 35 6.31 -14.63 5.58
C VAL A 35 7.31 -15.32 4.65
N GLN A 36 7.08 -16.60 4.34
CA GLN A 36 7.98 -17.38 3.48
C GLN A 36 7.95 -16.88 2.03
N ALA A 37 6.81 -16.40 1.54
CA ALA A 37 6.70 -15.76 0.22
C ALA A 37 7.53 -14.46 0.12
N LYS A 38 7.81 -13.79 1.24
CA LYS A 38 8.63 -12.55 1.32
C LYS A 38 10.12 -12.80 1.57
N GLN A 39 10.52 -14.03 1.82
CA GLN A 39 11.92 -14.39 2.01
C GLN A 39 12.85 -13.99 0.83
N PRO A 40 12.55 -14.29 -0.44
CA PRO A 40 13.45 -13.95 -1.55
C PRO A 40 13.62 -12.43 -1.69
N ASP A 41 12.54 -11.65 -1.51
CA ASP A 41 12.55 -10.18 -1.59
C ASP A 41 13.49 -9.58 -0.54
N VAL A 42 13.42 -10.07 0.71
CA VAL A 42 14.26 -9.57 1.82
C VAL A 42 15.71 -9.97 1.63
N GLU A 43 15.98 -11.20 1.17
CA GLU A 43 17.34 -11.67 0.89
C GLU A 43 17.98 -10.90 -0.28
N GLU A 44 17.22 -10.57 -1.32
CA GLU A 44 17.65 -9.74 -2.44
C GLU A 44 18.03 -8.33 -1.98
N ILE A 45 17.19 -7.69 -1.15
CA ILE A 45 17.45 -6.36 -0.60
C ILE A 45 18.70 -6.37 0.28
N LEU A 46 18.86 -7.39 1.14
CA LEU A 46 20.04 -7.54 1.98
C LEU A 46 21.32 -7.73 1.15
N SER A 47 21.26 -8.57 0.11
CA SER A 47 22.37 -8.84 -0.80
C SER A 47 22.78 -7.60 -1.61
N LYS A 48 21.80 -6.92 -2.23
CA LYS A 48 22.02 -5.66 -2.96
C LYS A 48 22.55 -4.57 -2.03
N GLY A 49 22.01 -4.44 -0.83
CA GLY A 49 22.47 -3.48 0.18
C GLY A 49 23.91 -3.70 0.61
N GLN A 50 24.32 -4.96 0.81
CA GLN A 50 25.71 -5.31 1.13
C GLN A 50 26.66 -5.04 -0.03
N HIS A 51 26.25 -5.33 -1.28
CA HIS A 51 27.04 -5.04 -2.47
C HIS A 51 27.26 -3.53 -2.65
N LEU A 52 26.20 -2.74 -2.53
CA LEU A 52 26.27 -1.28 -2.61
C LEU A 52 27.20 -0.71 -1.54
N TYR A 53 27.18 -1.25 -0.31
CA TYR A 53 28.09 -0.82 0.75
C TYR A 53 29.56 -1.19 0.48
N LYS A 54 29.82 -2.31 -0.21
CA LYS A 54 31.18 -2.72 -0.62
C LYS A 54 31.74 -1.85 -1.75
N GLU A 55 30.92 -1.48 -2.74
CA GLU A 55 31.37 -0.66 -3.88
C GLU A 55 31.44 0.84 -3.56
N LYS A 56 30.56 1.33 -2.68
CA LYS A 56 30.52 2.72 -2.26
C LYS A 56 30.06 2.78 -0.80
N PRO A 57 30.96 3.03 0.17
CA PRO A 57 30.55 3.11 1.56
C PRO A 57 29.52 4.25 1.73
N ALA A 58 28.26 3.86 1.83
CA ALA A 58 27.13 4.77 1.93
C ALA A 58 27.15 5.51 3.28
N THR A 59 26.46 6.64 3.35
CA THR A 59 26.25 7.40 4.60
C THR A 59 25.75 6.49 5.73
N GLN A 60 26.25 6.67 6.96
CA GLN A 60 25.91 5.85 8.14
C GLN A 60 24.41 5.49 8.33
N PRO A 61 23.42 6.33 7.97
CA PRO A 61 22.00 5.99 8.08
C PRO A 61 21.55 4.78 7.25
N VAL A 62 22.16 4.52 6.08
CA VAL A 62 21.77 3.39 5.21
C VAL A 62 22.30 2.07 5.79
N LYS A 63 23.50 2.09 6.37
CA LYS A 63 24.08 0.94 7.07
C LYS A 63 23.22 0.48 8.24
N ARG A 64 22.77 1.42 9.08
CA ARG A 64 21.87 1.11 10.22
C ARG A 64 20.58 0.46 9.75
N LYS A 65 19.92 1.01 8.73
CA LYS A 65 18.68 0.43 8.17
C LYS A 65 18.86 -1.00 7.66
N LEU A 66 20.04 -1.33 7.12
CA LEU A 66 20.35 -2.69 6.65
C LEU A 66 20.58 -3.67 7.81
N GLU A 67 21.26 -3.21 8.86
CA GLU A 67 21.50 -3.97 10.10
C GLU A 67 20.18 -4.21 10.87
N ASP A 68 19.32 -3.19 10.92
CA ASP A 68 17.99 -3.25 11.51
C ASP A 68 17.12 -4.26 10.76
N LEU A 69 17.04 -4.15 9.42
CA LEU A 69 16.30 -5.09 8.58
C LEU A 69 16.81 -6.53 8.73
N SER A 70 18.14 -6.73 8.79
CA SER A 70 18.73 -8.06 9.01
C SER A 70 18.37 -8.63 10.39
N SER A 71 18.32 -7.78 11.42
CA SER A 71 18.01 -8.18 12.79
C SER A 71 16.52 -8.49 12.96
N GLU A 72 15.64 -7.68 12.38
CA GLU A 72 14.19 -7.91 12.35
C GLU A 72 13.85 -9.19 11.59
N TRP A 73 14.47 -9.42 10.43
CA TRP A 73 14.26 -10.65 9.65
C TRP A 73 14.68 -11.91 10.43
N LYS A 74 15.78 -11.85 11.18
CA LYS A 74 16.18 -12.94 12.09
C LYS A 74 15.19 -13.13 13.24
N ALA A 75 14.60 -12.06 13.76
CA ALA A 75 13.58 -12.15 14.81
C ALA A 75 12.30 -12.82 14.30
N VAL A 76 11.82 -12.43 13.12
CA VAL A 76 10.66 -13.05 12.45
C VAL A 76 10.88 -14.55 12.24
N ASN A 77 12.05 -14.95 11.73
CA ASN A 77 12.37 -16.36 11.55
C ASN A 77 12.43 -17.16 12.86
N ARG A 78 12.90 -16.56 13.96
CA ARG A 78 12.87 -17.20 15.29
C ARG A 78 11.45 -17.40 15.80
N LEU A 79 10.59 -16.38 15.66
CA LEU A 79 9.19 -16.46 16.05
C LEU A 79 8.44 -17.51 15.21
N LEU A 80 8.77 -17.62 13.92
CA LEU A 80 8.20 -18.63 13.04
C LEU A 80 8.59 -20.05 13.48
N GLN A 81 9.85 -20.27 13.87
CA GLN A 81 10.27 -21.55 14.44
C GLN A 81 9.60 -21.86 15.77
N GLU A 82 9.41 -20.86 16.64
CA GLU A 82 8.70 -21.04 17.90
C GLU A 82 7.21 -21.36 17.69
N LEU A 83 6.55 -20.72 16.71
CA LEU A 83 5.18 -21.05 16.31
C LEU A 83 5.06 -22.48 15.81
N ARG A 84 6.01 -22.92 14.97
CA ARG A 84 6.08 -24.30 14.48
C ARG A 84 6.32 -25.31 15.62
N ALA A 85 7.11 -24.95 16.62
CA ALA A 85 7.37 -25.79 17.79
C ALA A 85 6.17 -25.89 18.75
N LYS A 86 5.31 -24.88 18.82
CA LYS A 86 4.08 -24.87 19.64
C LYS A 86 2.89 -25.56 18.99
N GLN A 87 3.01 -26.04 17.75
CA GLN A 87 1.98 -26.73 16.96
C GLN A 87 2.42 -28.19 16.67
N PRO A 88 2.21 -29.17 17.57
CA PRO A 88 2.73 -30.53 17.38
C PRO A 88 1.88 -31.43 16.47
N ASP A 89 0.73 -30.98 15.96
CA ASP A 89 -0.24 -31.90 15.34
C ASP A 89 -0.62 -31.48 13.92
N LEU A 90 0.22 -31.89 12.97
CA LEU A 90 -0.13 -32.43 11.64
C LEU A 90 1.15 -32.57 10.82
N ALA A 91 1.80 -33.73 10.97
CA ALA A 91 2.56 -34.29 9.85
C ALA A 91 1.55 -34.81 8.80
N PRO A 92 1.91 -34.79 7.51
CA PRO A 92 1.43 -35.84 6.63
C PRO A 92 2.62 -36.53 5.94
N GLY A 93 2.85 -37.77 6.34
CA GLY A 93 3.43 -38.78 5.47
C GLY A 93 2.37 -39.35 4.53
N LEU A 94 2.72 -39.42 3.24
CA LEU A 94 2.28 -40.31 2.15
C LEU A 94 0.82 -40.80 2.08
N THR A 95 0.18 -40.57 0.91
CA THR A 95 -0.15 -41.58 -0.13
C THR A 95 -0.90 -40.84 -1.25
N THR A 96 -0.52 -40.94 -2.52
CA THR A 96 -1.10 -41.95 -3.42
C THR A 96 -0.38 -41.93 -4.77
N ILE A 97 -0.15 -43.15 -5.25
CA ILE A 97 0.40 -43.59 -6.53
C ILE A 97 -0.48 -43.13 -7.70
N GLY A 98 0.15 -42.65 -8.77
CA GLY A 98 -0.51 -42.40 -10.06
C GLY A 98 0.51 -41.97 -11.12
N ALA A 99 1.09 -42.96 -11.79
CA ALA A 99 2.16 -42.79 -12.78
C ALA A 99 1.64 -42.46 -14.20
N SER A 100 2.32 -41.48 -14.83
CA SER A 100 2.74 -41.36 -16.26
C SER A 100 1.73 -41.29 -17.42
N PRO A 101 2.15 -40.89 -18.65
CA PRO A 101 3.39 -40.18 -19.10
C PRO A 101 3.08 -38.91 -19.96
N THR A 102 4.04 -38.03 -20.30
CA THR A 102 4.65 -37.90 -21.66
C THR A 102 5.76 -36.84 -21.67
N GLN A 103 6.99 -37.28 -21.97
CA GLN A 103 8.12 -36.74 -22.81
C GLN A 103 8.30 -35.20 -22.95
N THR A 104 9.50 -34.59 -23.02
CA THR A 104 10.82 -35.00 -23.56
C THR A 104 11.93 -34.09 -23.00
N VAL A 105 13.11 -34.66 -22.78
CA VAL A 105 14.39 -33.99 -22.45
C VAL A 105 15.06 -33.46 -23.71
N THR A 106 15.59 -32.23 -23.70
CA THR A 106 16.90 -31.95 -24.33
C THR A 106 17.63 -30.78 -23.65
N LEU A 107 18.76 -31.09 -23.03
CA LEU A 107 19.87 -30.18 -22.71
C LEU A 107 20.62 -29.83 -23.99
N VAL A 108 20.84 -28.54 -24.30
CA VAL A 108 22.03 -28.10 -25.04
C VAL A 108 22.47 -26.71 -24.56
N THR A 109 23.71 -26.68 -24.09
CA THR A 109 24.69 -25.61 -23.86
C THR A 109 24.56 -24.38 -24.78
N GLN A 110 24.89 -23.17 -24.27
CA GLN A 110 25.66 -22.12 -24.97
C GLN A 110 26.00 -20.91 -24.05
N PRO A 111 26.98 -20.05 -24.40
CA PRO A 111 28.01 -19.57 -23.48
C PRO A 111 27.87 -18.11 -23.03
N VAL A 112 28.67 -17.78 -22.01
CA VAL A 112 29.06 -16.43 -21.57
C VAL A 112 29.60 -15.59 -22.72
N VAL A 113 29.06 -14.38 -22.91
CA VAL A 113 29.81 -13.24 -23.46
C VAL A 113 29.46 -11.97 -22.67
N THR A 114 30.48 -11.50 -21.97
CA THR A 114 30.70 -10.15 -21.44
C THR A 114 30.57 -9.06 -22.51
N LYS A 115 29.97 -7.91 -22.15
CA LYS A 115 30.28 -6.53 -22.60
C LYS A 115 29.26 -5.57 -21.97
N GLU A 116 29.63 -4.85 -20.92
CA GLU A 116 30.17 -3.49 -20.96
C GLU A 116 29.19 -2.43 -21.52
N THR A 117 28.75 -1.58 -20.59
CA THR A 117 28.50 -0.14 -20.68
C THR A 117 28.70 0.50 -22.06
N ALA A 118 27.60 0.92 -22.68
CA ALA A 118 27.60 2.03 -23.62
C ALA A 118 26.27 2.78 -23.52
N ILE A 119 26.37 4.02 -23.01
CA ILE A 119 25.33 5.03 -23.02
C ILE A 119 25.06 5.39 -24.48
N SER A 120 24.04 4.78 -25.09
CA SER A 120 23.57 5.19 -26.42
C SER A 120 22.59 6.33 -26.27
N LYS A 121 23.11 7.55 -26.39
CA LYS A 121 22.36 8.73 -26.84
C LYS A 121 21.84 8.40 -28.25
N LEU A 122 20.60 7.94 -28.35
CA LEU A 122 19.94 7.72 -29.64
C LEU A 122 19.65 9.10 -30.25
N GLU A 123 20.51 9.54 -31.18
CA GLU A 123 20.16 10.62 -32.10
C GLU A 123 19.32 10.05 -33.26
N MET A 124 18.19 10.71 -33.54
CA MET A 124 17.20 10.30 -34.53
C MET A 124 17.65 10.63 -35.97
N PRO A 125 17.37 9.78 -36.98
CA PRO A 125 17.79 9.98 -38.36
C PRO A 125 17.03 11.12 -39.07
N SER A 126 17.76 11.89 -39.88
CA SER A 126 17.44 13.22 -40.45
C SER A 126 16.35 13.30 -41.53
N SER A 127 15.28 12.49 -41.49
CA SER A 127 14.20 12.57 -42.52
C SER A 127 12.99 13.45 -42.14
N LEU A 128 13.06 14.22 -41.03
CA LEU A 128 11.92 14.97 -40.47
C LEU A 128 11.88 16.47 -40.83
N MET A 129 12.46 16.92 -41.95
CA MET A 129 12.67 18.35 -42.21
C MET A 129 11.40 19.24 -42.27
N LEU A 130 10.18 18.68 -42.36
CA LEU A 130 8.92 19.44 -42.22
C LEU A 130 8.12 19.11 -40.93
N GLU A 131 8.58 18.13 -40.13
CA GLU A 131 7.88 17.57 -38.97
C GLU A 131 8.59 17.85 -37.64
N VAL A 132 9.81 18.42 -37.66
CA VAL A 132 10.58 18.73 -36.44
C VAL A 132 9.80 19.59 -35.43
N PRO A 133 9.08 20.67 -35.82
CA PRO A 133 8.42 21.53 -34.84
C PRO A 133 7.24 20.83 -34.14
N ALA A 134 6.33 20.21 -34.90
CA ALA A 134 5.15 19.55 -34.34
C ALA A 134 5.53 18.33 -33.46
N LEU A 135 6.56 17.59 -33.85
CA LEU A 135 7.08 16.49 -33.04
C LEU A 135 7.77 16.99 -31.76
N ALA A 136 8.53 18.09 -31.84
CA ALA A 136 9.15 18.70 -30.67
C ALA A 136 8.11 19.24 -29.68
N ASP A 137 7.07 19.90 -30.19
CA ASP A 137 5.97 20.42 -29.38
C ASP A 137 5.21 19.29 -28.68
N PHE A 138 4.91 18.20 -29.40
CA PHE A 138 4.34 16.98 -28.83
C PHE A 138 5.22 16.40 -27.72
N ASN A 139 6.53 16.22 -27.99
CA ASN A 139 7.46 15.65 -27.02
C ASN A 139 7.55 16.49 -25.74
N ARG A 140 7.54 17.82 -25.87
CA ARG A 140 7.54 18.73 -24.73
C ARG A 140 6.26 18.61 -23.92
N ALA A 141 5.09 18.73 -24.57
CA ALA A 141 3.79 18.64 -23.90
C ALA A 141 3.59 17.26 -23.21
N TRP A 142 4.06 16.20 -23.86
CA TRP A 142 4.13 14.86 -23.30
C TRP A 142 4.93 14.82 -21.99
N THR A 143 6.17 15.30 -22.01
CA THR A 143 7.03 15.29 -20.82
C THR A 143 6.45 16.14 -19.71
N GLU A 144 5.97 17.35 -20.02
CA GLU A 144 5.37 18.25 -19.02
C GLU A 144 4.16 17.61 -18.32
N LEU A 145 3.28 16.93 -19.05
CA LEU A 145 2.11 16.29 -18.47
C LEU A 145 2.48 15.03 -17.67
N THR A 146 3.40 14.19 -18.17
CA THR A 146 3.91 13.02 -17.44
C THR A 146 4.63 13.41 -16.14
N ASP A 147 5.45 14.46 -16.15
CA ASP A 147 6.14 14.95 -14.96
C ASP A 147 5.15 15.52 -13.95
N TRP A 148 4.15 16.27 -14.42
CA TRP A 148 3.10 16.79 -13.56
C TRP A 148 2.25 15.68 -12.92
N LEU A 149 1.87 14.65 -13.69
CA LEU A 149 1.16 13.47 -13.16
C LEU A 149 1.99 12.73 -12.10
N SER A 150 3.30 12.59 -12.34
CA SER A 150 4.23 11.97 -11.39
C SER A 150 4.33 12.76 -10.07
N LEU A 151 4.37 14.09 -10.16
CA LEU A 151 4.34 14.97 -9.00
C LEU A 151 3.02 14.85 -8.23
N LEU A 152 1.88 14.80 -8.94
CA LEU A 152 0.57 14.66 -8.31
C LEU A 152 0.45 13.34 -7.55
N ASP A 153 0.90 12.25 -8.16
CA ASP A 153 0.95 10.92 -7.53
C ASP A 153 1.80 10.95 -6.24
N GLN A 154 2.97 11.59 -6.29
CA GLN A 154 3.82 11.76 -5.11
C GLN A 154 3.12 12.58 -4.01
N VAL A 155 2.43 13.66 -4.39
CA VAL A 155 1.65 14.48 -3.45
C VAL A 155 0.59 13.61 -2.77
N ILE A 156 -0.20 12.83 -3.52
CA ILE A 156 -1.22 11.93 -2.98
C ILE A 156 -0.61 10.93 -1.99
N LYS A 157 0.49 10.28 -2.37
CA LYS A 157 1.20 9.29 -1.53
C LYS A 157 1.83 9.91 -0.28
N SER A 158 2.15 11.19 -0.30
CA SER A 158 2.76 11.91 0.83
C SER A 158 1.74 12.39 1.88
N GLN A 159 0.44 12.39 1.56
CA GLN A 159 -0.60 12.86 2.47
C GLN A 159 -0.65 12.01 3.75
N ARG A 160 -0.53 12.67 4.90
CA ARG A 160 -0.66 12.05 6.22
C ARG A 160 -1.72 12.80 7.02
N VAL A 161 -2.44 12.06 7.86
CA VAL A 161 -3.54 12.57 8.67
C VAL A 161 -3.52 11.86 10.02
N MET A 162 -3.86 12.57 11.08
CA MET A 162 -4.04 12.04 12.42
C MET A 162 -5.46 11.45 12.58
N VAL A 163 -5.55 10.16 12.89
CA VAL A 163 -6.82 9.50 13.21
C VAL A 163 -7.37 10.04 14.53
N GLY A 164 -8.67 10.32 14.60
CA GLY A 164 -9.31 10.90 15.78
C GLY A 164 -9.30 12.43 15.83
N ASP A 165 -8.53 13.10 14.96
CA ASP A 165 -8.60 14.55 14.75
C ASP A 165 -9.51 14.85 13.56
N LEU A 166 -10.77 15.19 13.84
CA LEU A 166 -11.77 15.42 12.80
C LEU A 166 -11.44 16.63 11.91
N GLU A 167 -10.75 17.64 12.45
CA GLU A 167 -10.40 18.84 11.69
C GLU A 167 -9.27 18.53 10.71
N ASP A 168 -8.20 17.84 11.15
CA ASP A 168 -7.10 17.42 10.28
C ASP A 168 -7.60 16.50 9.13
N ILE A 169 -8.52 15.58 9.45
CA ILE A 169 -9.15 14.72 8.43
C ILE A 169 -9.96 15.55 7.43
N ASN A 170 -10.77 16.50 7.90
CA ASN A 170 -11.60 17.33 7.04
C ASN A 170 -10.78 18.29 6.17
N GLU A 171 -9.73 18.91 6.72
CA GLU A 171 -8.77 19.68 5.95
C GLU A 171 -8.12 18.86 4.84
N MET A 172 -7.73 17.61 5.14
CA MET A 172 -7.15 16.73 4.12
C MET A 172 -8.18 16.36 3.04
N ILE A 173 -9.45 16.16 3.39
CA ILE A 173 -10.53 15.94 2.41
C ILE A 173 -10.67 17.15 1.48
N ILE A 174 -10.58 18.38 2.01
CA ILE A 174 -10.63 19.61 1.19
C ILE A 174 -9.43 19.66 0.23
N LYS A 175 -8.22 19.41 0.73
CA LYS A 175 -6.99 19.36 -0.08
C LYS A 175 -7.10 18.28 -1.17
N GLN A 176 -7.59 17.09 -0.84
CA GLN A 176 -7.80 16.00 -1.80
C GLN A 176 -8.80 16.39 -2.90
N LYS A 177 -9.91 17.07 -2.55
CA LYS A 177 -10.89 17.56 -3.53
C LYS A 177 -10.27 18.59 -4.49
N ALA A 178 -9.44 19.50 -3.97
CA ALA A 178 -8.70 20.44 -4.81
C ALA A 178 -7.77 19.72 -5.79
N THR A 179 -7.00 18.73 -5.31
CA THR A 179 -6.13 17.92 -6.18
C THR A 179 -6.90 17.16 -7.26
N MET A 180 -8.09 16.67 -6.95
CA MET A 180 -8.98 16.04 -7.94
C MET A 180 -9.48 17.04 -8.99
N GLN A 181 -9.80 18.27 -8.58
CA GLN A 181 -10.17 19.33 -9.51
C GLN A 181 -8.99 19.73 -10.42
N ASP A 182 -7.78 19.82 -9.87
CA ASP A 182 -6.57 20.13 -10.65
C ASP A 182 -6.33 19.07 -11.74
N LEU A 183 -6.58 17.79 -11.44
CA LEU A 183 -6.56 16.72 -12.43
C LEU A 183 -7.63 16.92 -13.51
N GLU A 184 -8.90 17.09 -13.14
CA GLU A 184 -9.97 17.30 -14.13
C GLU A 184 -9.72 18.52 -15.04
N GLN A 185 -9.14 19.60 -14.50
CA GLN A 185 -8.79 20.80 -15.28
C GLN A 185 -7.73 20.55 -16.36
N ARG A 186 -6.88 19.53 -16.20
CA ARG A 186 -5.86 19.17 -17.18
C ARG A 186 -6.34 18.13 -18.20
N ARG A 187 -7.54 17.58 -18.06
CA ARG A 187 -8.08 16.60 -19.02
C ARG A 187 -8.05 17.12 -20.47
N PRO A 188 -8.39 18.41 -20.76
CA PRO A 188 -8.26 18.93 -22.13
C PRO A 188 -6.83 18.86 -22.68
N GLN A 189 -5.81 19.04 -21.86
CA GLN A 189 -4.39 18.94 -22.29
C GLN A 189 -4.03 17.50 -22.67
N LEU A 190 -4.56 16.50 -21.95
CA LEU A 190 -4.42 15.09 -22.31
C LEU A 190 -5.06 14.81 -23.67
N GLU A 191 -6.30 15.28 -23.89
CA GLU A 191 -7.03 15.09 -25.15
C GLU A 191 -6.34 15.78 -26.35
N GLU A 192 -5.84 17.00 -26.14
CA GLU A 192 -5.05 17.72 -27.14
C GLU A 192 -3.75 16.98 -27.48
N LEU A 193 -3.07 16.44 -26.47
CA LEU A 193 -1.84 15.67 -26.66
C LEU A 193 -2.11 14.37 -27.44
N ILE A 194 -3.18 13.64 -27.11
CA ILE A 194 -3.61 12.44 -27.84
C ILE A 194 -3.92 12.79 -29.30
N THR A 195 -4.65 13.89 -29.52
CA THR A 195 -5.01 14.36 -30.86
C THR A 195 -3.76 14.73 -31.68
N ALA A 196 -2.82 15.46 -31.08
CA ALA A 196 -1.54 15.80 -31.71
C ALA A 196 -0.74 14.55 -32.07
N ALA A 197 -0.70 13.57 -31.16
CA ALA A 197 -0.04 12.29 -31.38
C ALA A 197 -0.64 11.50 -32.55
N GLN A 198 -1.97 11.41 -32.64
CA GLN A 198 -2.65 10.75 -33.76
C GLN A 198 -2.38 11.46 -35.09
N ASN A 199 -2.39 12.79 -35.10
CA ASN A 199 -2.04 13.58 -36.28
C ASN A 199 -0.60 13.32 -36.75
N LEU A 200 0.36 13.23 -35.83
CA LEU A 200 1.75 12.86 -36.14
C LEU A 200 1.83 11.44 -36.71
N LYS A 201 1.13 10.48 -36.09
CA LYS A 201 1.08 9.08 -36.54
C LYS A 201 0.52 8.93 -37.96
N ASN A 202 -0.45 9.75 -38.32
CA ASN A 202 -1.06 9.73 -39.66
C ASN A 202 -0.17 10.35 -40.74
N LYS A 203 0.66 11.34 -40.38
CA LYS A 203 1.54 12.06 -41.31
C LYS A 203 2.88 11.37 -41.55
N THR A 204 3.44 10.74 -40.52
CA THR A 204 4.74 10.07 -40.63
C THR A 204 4.64 8.77 -41.42
N SER A 205 5.55 8.49 -42.36
CA SER A 205 5.64 7.19 -43.04
C SER A 205 6.52 6.17 -42.30
N ASN A 206 7.24 6.60 -41.26
CA ASN A 206 8.17 5.78 -40.50
C ASN A 206 7.41 4.89 -39.50
N GLN A 207 7.53 3.57 -39.68
CA GLN A 207 6.86 2.59 -38.82
C GLN A 207 7.37 2.62 -37.37
N GLU A 208 8.66 2.85 -37.15
CA GLU A 208 9.26 2.96 -35.81
C GLU A 208 8.70 4.18 -35.07
N ALA A 209 8.63 5.33 -35.75
CA ALA A 209 8.04 6.54 -35.19
C ALA A 209 6.57 6.33 -34.80
N ARG A 210 5.79 5.62 -35.63
CA ARG A 210 4.39 5.26 -35.30
C ARG A 210 4.28 4.41 -34.05
N THR A 211 5.17 3.42 -33.89
CA THR A 211 5.20 2.57 -32.69
C THR A 211 5.53 3.39 -31.45
N ILE A 212 6.55 4.25 -31.51
CA ILE A 212 6.96 5.10 -30.37
C ILE A 212 5.82 6.05 -29.97
N ILE A 213 5.16 6.69 -30.93
CA ILE A 213 4.02 7.59 -30.66
C ILE A 213 2.88 6.83 -30.00
N THR A 214 2.58 5.61 -30.46
CA THR A 214 1.51 4.77 -29.90
C THR A 214 1.81 4.36 -28.47
N ASP A 215 3.01 3.83 -28.22
CA ASP A 215 3.49 3.44 -26.89
C ASP A 215 3.52 4.62 -25.91
N ARG A 216 3.82 5.83 -26.40
CA ARG A 216 3.61 7.05 -25.61
C ARG A 216 2.14 7.23 -25.30
N ILE A 217 1.24 7.42 -26.26
CA ILE A 217 -0.20 7.62 -25.97
C ILE A 217 -0.73 6.64 -24.89
N GLU A 218 -0.42 5.35 -25.02
CA GLU A 218 -0.81 4.32 -24.06
C GLU A 218 -0.26 4.59 -22.64
N ARG A 219 1.03 4.95 -22.50
CA ARG A 219 1.63 5.22 -21.20
C ARG A 219 0.97 6.37 -20.45
N ILE A 220 0.63 7.48 -21.11
CA ILE A 220 0.08 8.64 -20.39
C ILE A 220 -1.38 8.45 -20.06
N GLN A 221 -2.12 7.72 -20.90
CA GLN A 221 -3.49 7.31 -20.57
C GLN A 221 -3.49 6.40 -19.35
N ASN A 222 -2.63 5.39 -19.33
CA ASN A 222 -2.49 4.51 -18.16
C ASN A 222 -2.08 5.28 -16.91
N GLN A 223 -1.09 6.17 -17.01
CA GLN A 223 -0.65 6.97 -15.86
C GLN A 223 -1.75 7.93 -15.37
N TRP A 224 -2.54 8.51 -16.28
CA TRP A 224 -3.68 9.34 -15.92
C TRP A 224 -4.72 8.53 -15.13
N ASP A 225 -5.06 7.35 -15.63
CA ASP A 225 -6.04 6.46 -15.00
C ASP A 225 -5.56 5.99 -13.61
N GLU A 226 -4.28 5.62 -13.48
CA GLU A 226 -3.67 5.25 -12.20
C GLU A 226 -3.75 6.40 -11.18
N VAL A 227 -3.42 7.63 -11.58
CA VAL A 227 -3.51 8.82 -10.69
C VAL A 227 -4.95 9.10 -10.28
N GLN A 228 -5.89 8.97 -11.22
CA GLN A 228 -7.31 9.12 -10.96
C GLN A 228 -7.82 8.06 -9.96
N GLU A 229 -7.40 6.81 -10.12
CA GLU A 229 -7.70 5.71 -9.20
C GLU A 229 -7.12 5.99 -7.80
N HIS A 230 -5.85 6.38 -7.70
CA HIS A 230 -5.21 6.73 -6.43
C HIS A 230 -5.95 7.85 -5.71
N LEU A 231 -6.42 8.88 -6.43
CA LEU A 231 -7.24 9.95 -5.85
C LEU A 231 -8.58 9.43 -5.31
N GLN A 232 -9.24 8.53 -6.04
CA GLN A 232 -10.50 7.94 -5.61
C GLN A 232 -10.33 7.05 -4.37
N ASN A 233 -9.31 6.21 -4.37
CA ASN A 233 -8.95 5.35 -3.23
C ASN A 233 -8.62 6.19 -1.99
N ARG A 234 -7.82 7.26 -2.16
CA ARG A 234 -7.49 8.17 -1.07
C ARG A 234 -8.72 8.89 -0.52
N ARG A 235 -9.62 9.35 -1.39
CA ARG A 235 -10.90 9.95 -0.98
C ARG A 235 -11.72 8.98 -0.13
N GLN A 236 -11.85 7.73 -0.57
CA GLN A 236 -12.59 6.72 0.19
C GLN A 236 -11.97 6.53 1.57
N GLN A 237 -10.66 6.32 1.63
CA GLN A 237 -9.91 6.15 2.87
C GLN A 237 -10.14 7.30 3.86
N LEU A 238 -10.11 8.56 3.39
CA LEU A 238 -10.33 9.72 4.23
C LEU A 238 -11.77 9.77 4.79
N ASN A 239 -12.77 9.42 3.98
CA ASN A 239 -14.17 9.40 4.43
C ASN A 239 -14.44 8.27 5.43
N GLU A 240 -13.86 7.09 5.21
CA GLU A 240 -13.93 5.97 6.15
C GLU A 240 -13.28 6.35 7.49
N MET A 241 -12.08 6.93 7.45
CA MET A 241 -11.38 7.40 8.64
C MET A 241 -12.17 8.49 9.39
N LEU A 242 -12.81 9.42 8.67
CA LEU A 242 -13.66 10.44 9.28
C LEU A 242 -14.82 9.80 10.03
N LYS A 243 -15.53 8.88 9.35
CA LYS A 243 -16.66 8.15 9.93
C LYS A 243 -16.24 7.38 11.18
N ASP A 244 -15.17 6.59 11.09
CA ASP A 244 -14.69 5.76 12.19
C ASP A 244 -14.20 6.61 13.37
N SER A 245 -13.53 7.73 13.08
CA SER A 245 -13.07 8.68 14.11
C SER A 245 -14.24 9.32 14.85
N THR A 246 -15.29 9.74 14.13
CA THR A 246 -16.51 10.29 14.73
C THR A 246 -17.18 9.26 15.64
N GLN A 247 -17.38 8.03 15.14
CA GLN A 247 -18.02 6.96 15.91
C GLN A 247 -17.24 6.60 17.18
N TRP A 248 -15.90 6.57 17.10
CA TRP A 248 -15.05 6.30 18.25
C TRP A 248 -15.14 7.42 19.30
N LEU A 249 -15.14 8.68 18.87
CA LEU A 249 -15.26 9.83 19.77
C LEU A 249 -16.62 9.84 20.49
N GLU A 250 -17.70 9.55 19.78
CA GLU A 250 -19.05 9.43 20.37
C GLU A 250 -19.10 8.30 21.42
N ALA A 251 -18.60 7.12 21.08
CA ALA A 251 -18.57 5.98 22.00
C ALA A 251 -17.67 6.22 23.22
N LYS A 252 -16.55 6.95 23.03
CA LYS A 252 -15.66 7.34 24.11
C LYS A 252 -16.36 8.29 25.08
N GLU A 253 -17.05 9.31 24.58
CA GLU A 253 -17.79 10.28 25.40
C GLU A 253 -18.90 9.57 26.22
N GLU A 254 -19.65 8.66 25.59
CA GLU A 254 -20.66 7.86 26.29
C GLU A 254 -20.05 7.04 27.44
N ALA A 255 -18.91 6.39 27.20
CA ALA A 255 -18.20 5.63 28.22
C ALA A 255 -17.69 6.52 29.36
N GLU A 256 -17.16 7.70 29.05
CA GLU A 256 -16.70 8.68 30.05
C GLU A 256 -17.87 9.19 30.91
N GLN A 257 -19.05 9.42 30.31
CA GLN A 257 -20.25 9.79 31.04
C GLN A 257 -20.69 8.68 32.01
N VAL A 258 -20.75 7.42 31.56
CA VAL A 258 -21.11 6.26 32.39
C VAL A 258 -20.12 6.10 33.54
N LEU A 259 -18.81 6.22 33.27
CA LEU A 259 -17.78 6.16 34.31
C LEU A 259 -17.89 7.32 35.29
N GLY A 260 -18.20 8.53 34.82
CA GLY A 260 -18.46 9.69 35.65
C GLY A 260 -19.63 9.47 36.62
N GLN A 261 -20.75 8.94 36.12
CA GLN A 261 -21.91 8.60 36.94
C GLN A 261 -21.58 7.51 37.97
N ALA A 262 -20.88 6.45 37.56
CA ALA A 262 -20.47 5.38 38.46
C ALA A 262 -19.55 5.88 39.58
N ARG A 263 -18.59 6.77 39.25
CA ARG A 263 -17.72 7.43 40.25
C ARG A 263 -18.52 8.30 41.21
N ALA A 264 -19.46 9.11 40.71
CA ALA A 264 -20.32 9.93 41.57
C ALA A 264 -21.18 9.07 42.51
N LYS A 265 -21.78 7.98 42.01
CA LYS A 265 -22.53 7.03 42.86
C LYS A 265 -21.61 6.41 43.92
N LEU A 266 -20.39 6.03 43.57
CA LEU A 266 -19.41 5.47 44.50
C LEU A 266 -19.00 6.47 45.60
N GLU A 267 -18.73 7.74 45.27
CA GLU A 267 -18.42 8.75 46.29
C GLU A 267 -19.62 9.00 47.22
N SER A 268 -20.84 9.05 46.68
CA SER A 268 -22.06 9.15 47.49
C SER A 268 -22.21 7.99 48.50
N TRP A 269 -21.69 6.80 48.19
CA TRP A 269 -21.69 5.66 49.09
C TRP A 269 -20.65 5.80 50.21
N LYS A 270 -19.49 6.41 49.94
CA LYS A 270 -18.44 6.68 50.93
C LYS A 270 -18.85 7.73 51.97
N GLU A 271 -19.68 8.70 51.59
CA GLU A 271 -20.10 9.81 52.47
C GLU A 271 -21.34 9.49 53.34
N GLY A 272 -21.87 8.25 53.30
CA GLY A 272 -23.03 7.85 54.11
C GLY A 272 -22.73 7.58 55.59
N PRO A 273 -23.68 7.82 56.53
CA PRO A 273 -23.48 7.47 57.93
C PRO A 273 -23.30 5.95 58.07
N TYR A 274 -22.34 5.54 58.91
CA TYR A 274 -21.94 4.14 59.16
C TYR A 274 -22.99 3.29 59.91
N THR A 275 -24.26 3.69 59.93
CA THR A 275 -25.31 2.92 60.59
C THR A 275 -25.81 1.80 59.69
N VAL A 276 -25.99 0.61 60.27
CA VAL A 276 -26.32 -0.63 59.55
C VAL A 276 -27.60 -0.48 58.69
N ASP A 277 -28.62 0.23 59.18
CA ASP A 277 -29.86 0.48 58.43
C ASP A 277 -29.67 1.42 57.23
N ALA A 278 -28.80 2.43 57.34
CA ALA A 278 -28.50 3.34 56.24
C ALA A 278 -27.69 2.64 55.13
N ILE A 279 -26.82 1.70 55.52
CA ILE A 279 -26.06 0.84 54.61
C ILE A 279 -27.00 -0.16 53.92
N GLN A 280 -27.92 -0.80 54.66
CA GLN A 280 -28.89 -1.75 54.10
C GLN A 280 -29.81 -1.08 53.07
N LYS A 281 -30.27 0.15 53.34
CA LYS A 281 -31.09 0.92 52.40
C LYS A 281 -30.32 1.26 51.12
N LYS A 282 -29.04 1.64 51.21
CA LYS A 282 -28.19 1.97 50.05
C LYS A 282 -27.81 0.78 49.16
N ILE A 283 -27.77 -0.44 49.71
CA ILE A 283 -27.46 -1.67 48.94
C ILE A 283 -28.64 -2.08 48.04
N THR A 284 -29.85 -1.63 48.37
CA THR A 284 -31.09 -2.06 47.70
C THR A 284 -31.52 -1.11 46.56
N GLU A 285 -30.83 0.02 46.36
CA GLU A 285 -31.08 1.08 45.33
C GLU A 285 -29.91 1.27 44.33
#